data_AF-A0AA40VVN7-F1
#
_entry.id   AF-A0AA40VVN7-F1
#
_cell.length_a   1.000
_cell.length_b   1.000
_cell.length_c   1.000
_cell.angle_alpha   90.00
_cell.angle_beta   90.00
_cell.angle_gamma   90.00
#
_symmetry.space_group_name_H-M   'P 1'
#
loop_
_entity.id
_entity.type
_entity.pdbx_description
1 polymer ?
#
loop_
_entity_poly.entity_id
_entity_poly.type
_entity_poly.pdbx_seq_one_letter_code
_entity_poly.pdbx_strand_id
1 'polypeptide(L)'
;MSVKNKIKRFLQERGITAYQFRKEVGIAQRTAYDLYNNPEQLPSSTVLSKICDTYQVQPGEVLEWVPKSEKPDSEEGDFTQSLLNEPAEQYGLIKDKSQPKSQMQLLAQEEAA
;
A
#
# COMPACT_ATOMS: atom_id res chain seq x y z
N MET A 1 10.07 15.00 -19.54
CA MET A 1 8.64 14.79 -19.26
C MET A 1 8.43 13.30 -19.33
N SER A 2 7.79 12.67 -18.35
CA SER A 2 7.56 11.22 -18.37
C SER A 2 6.10 10.91 -18.09
N VAL A 3 5.58 9.90 -18.80
CA VAL A 3 4.29 9.29 -18.48
C VAL A 3 4.54 8.33 -17.33
N LYS A 4 3.69 8.39 -16.31
CA LYS A 4 3.71 7.49 -15.15
C LYS A 4 2.40 6.74 -15.07
N ASN A 5 2.44 5.54 -14.49
CA ASN A 5 1.24 4.88 -14.06
C ASN A 5 0.78 5.46 -12.71
N LYS A 6 -0.53 5.46 -12.50
CA LYS A 6 -1.17 5.82 -11.22
C LYS A 6 -2.06 4.69 -10.69
N ILE A 7 -1.69 3.43 -10.97
CA ILE A 7 -2.48 2.25 -10.58
C ILE A 7 -2.71 2.19 -9.08
N LYS A 8 -1.68 2.49 -8.28
CA LYS A 8 -1.80 2.52 -6.82
C LYS A 8 -2.93 3.44 -6.35
N ARG A 9 -2.94 4.67 -6.85
CA ARG A 9 -3.96 5.67 -6.53
C ARG A 9 -5.34 5.22 -7.02
N PHE A 10 -5.42 4.76 -8.26
CA PHE A 10 -6.65 4.25 -8.87
C PHE A 10 -7.32 3.15 -8.04
N LEU A 11 -6.53 2.20 -7.51
CA LEU A 11 -7.03 1.11 -6.67
C LEU A 11 -7.43 1.60 -5.26
N GLN A 12 -6.64 2.49 -4.67
CA GLN A 12 -6.92 3.05 -3.35
C GLN A 12 -8.25 3.84 -3.32
N GLU A 13 -8.50 4.65 -4.34
CA GLU A 13 -9.76 5.41 -4.48
C GLU A 13 -10.99 4.50 -4.58
N ARG A 14 -10.82 3.24 -4.97
CA ARG A 14 -11.88 2.24 -5.13
C ARG A 14 -11.90 1.18 -4.02
N GLY A 15 -10.99 1.26 -3.05
CA GLY A 15 -10.85 0.24 -2.00
C GLY A 15 -10.43 -1.14 -2.50
N ILE A 16 -9.78 -1.21 -3.67
CA ILE A 16 -9.35 -2.48 -4.29
C ILE A 16 -7.94 -2.80 -3.82
N THR A 17 -7.71 -4.04 -3.40
CA THR A 17 -6.38 -4.52 -3.06
C THR A 17 -5.58 -4.92 -4.31
N ALA A 18 -4.25 -4.83 -4.25
CA ALA A 18 -3.39 -5.30 -5.36
C ALA A 18 -3.63 -6.79 -5.70
N TYR A 19 -4.03 -7.60 -4.71
CA TYR A 19 -4.40 -9.00 -4.92
C TYR A 19 -5.69 -9.15 -5.73
N GLN A 20 -6.74 -8.40 -5.38
CA GLN A 20 -8.01 -8.37 -6.13
C GLN A 20 -7.76 -7.87 -7.55
N PHE A 21 -7.02 -6.77 -7.71
CA PHE A 21 -6.60 -6.25 -9.01
C PHE A 21 -5.94 -7.31 -9.89
N ARG A 22 -4.96 -8.05 -9.37
CA ARG A 22 -4.31 -9.16 -10.09
C ARG A 22 -5.33 -10.19 -10.55
N LYS A 23 -6.25 -10.58 -9.66
CA LYS A 23 -7.24 -11.65 -9.90
C LYS A 23 -8.30 -11.22 -10.92
N GLU A 24 -8.82 -10.00 -10.80
CA GLU A 24 -9.87 -9.45 -11.67
C GLU A 24 -9.36 -9.17 -13.07
N VAL A 25 -8.18 -8.55 -13.20
CA VAL A 25 -7.58 -8.20 -14.49
C VAL A 25 -6.94 -9.43 -15.17
N GLY A 26 -6.62 -10.47 -14.42
CA GLY A 26 -6.04 -11.71 -14.96
C GLY A 26 -4.64 -11.49 -15.55
N ILE A 27 -3.76 -10.86 -14.76
CA ILE A 27 -2.36 -10.59 -15.12
C ILE A 27 -1.38 -11.33 -14.20
N ALA A 28 -0.14 -11.49 -14.66
CA ALA A 28 0.90 -12.12 -13.89
C ALA A 28 1.14 -11.38 -12.56
N GLN A 29 1.41 -12.15 -11.50
CA GLN A 29 1.61 -11.60 -10.16
C GLN A 29 2.68 -10.51 -10.14
N ARG A 30 3.85 -10.79 -10.73
CA ARG A 30 4.96 -9.85 -10.80
C ARG A 30 4.53 -8.54 -11.48
N THR A 31 3.87 -8.63 -12.64
CA THR A 31 3.34 -7.46 -13.35
C THR A 31 2.37 -6.64 -12.50
N ALA A 32 1.46 -7.29 -11.77
CA ALA A 32 0.51 -6.57 -10.90
C ALA A 32 1.23 -5.79 -9.79
N TYR A 33 2.20 -6.41 -9.12
CA TYR A 33 2.94 -5.75 -8.05
C TYR A 33 3.93 -4.70 -8.57
N ASP A 34 4.55 -4.92 -9.73
CA ASP A 34 5.43 -3.94 -10.37
C ASP A 34 4.64 -2.68 -10.75
N LEU A 35 3.45 -2.85 -11.35
CA LEU A 35 2.55 -1.74 -11.66
C LEU A 35 2.04 -1.01 -10.41
N TYR A 36 1.77 -1.75 -9.33
CA TYR A 36 1.28 -1.16 -8.09
C TYR A 36 2.37 -0.40 -7.31
N ASN A 37 3.59 -0.92 -7.28
CA ASN A 37 4.67 -0.35 -6.45
C ASN A 37 5.50 0.70 -7.18
N ASN A 38 5.64 0.61 -8.50
CA ASN A 38 6.56 1.43 -9.27
C ASN A 38 5.81 2.31 -10.29
N PRO A 39 5.59 3.61 -10.01
CA PRO A 39 4.91 4.53 -10.93
C PRO A 39 5.59 4.67 -12.30
N GLU A 40 6.90 4.44 -12.39
CA GLU A 40 7.65 4.47 -13.66
C GLU A 40 7.39 3.22 -14.53
N GLN A 41 6.88 2.13 -13.95
CA GLN A 41 6.55 0.92 -14.71
C GLN A 41 5.26 1.15 -15.49
N LEU A 42 5.34 1.23 -16.82
CA LEU A 42 4.15 1.34 -17.64
C LEU A 42 3.55 -0.05 -17.92
N PRO A 43 2.21 -0.17 -17.95
CA PRO A 43 1.56 -1.37 -18.46
C PRO A 43 1.82 -1.49 -19.97
N SER A 44 2.03 -2.71 -20.46
CA SER A 44 2.03 -2.97 -21.90
C SER A 44 0.64 -2.69 -22.49
N SER A 45 0.54 -2.50 -23.80
CA SER A 45 -0.75 -2.27 -24.48
C SER A 45 -1.79 -3.34 -24.13
N THR A 46 -1.41 -4.62 -24.14
CA THR A 46 -2.31 -5.73 -23.77
C THR A 46 -2.78 -5.63 -22.32
N VAL A 47 -1.88 -5.29 -21.37
CA VAL A 47 -2.25 -5.16 -19.96
C VAL A 47 -3.13 -3.93 -19.75
N LEU A 48 -2.83 -2.83 -20.42
CA LEU A 48 -3.64 -1.61 -20.37
C LEU A 48 -5.06 -1.87 -20.90
N SER A 49 -5.20 -2.54 -22.05
CA SER A 49 -6.51 -2.95 -22.57
C SER A 49 -7.27 -3.80 -21.57
N LYS A 50 -6.65 -4.82 -20.97
CA LYS A 50 -7.30 -5.63 -19.93
C LYS A 50 -7.79 -4.79 -18.75
N ILE A 51 -6.98 -3.85 -18.26
CA ILE A 51 -7.37 -2.97 -17.15
C ILE A 51 -8.58 -2.10 -17.55
N CYS A 52 -8.53 -1.50 -18.74
CA CYS A 52 -9.62 -0.70 -19.29
C CYS A 52 -10.90 -1.53 -19.46
N ASP A 53 -10.80 -2.76 -19.96
CA ASP A 53 -11.93 -3.66 -20.16
C ASP A 53 -12.52 -4.16 -18.82
N THR A 54 -11.67 -4.52 -17.85
CA THR A 54 -12.12 -5.00 -16.54
C THR A 54 -12.86 -3.93 -15.75
N TYR A 55 -12.33 -2.70 -15.72
CA TYR A 55 -12.90 -1.62 -14.92
C TYR A 55 -13.79 -0.65 -15.71
N GLN A 56 -13.90 -0.85 -17.03
CA GLN A 56 -14.64 0.03 -17.96
C GLN A 56 -14.19 1.49 -17.84
N VAL A 57 -12.87 1.70 -17.85
CA VAL A 57 -12.24 3.03 -17.68
C VAL A 57 -11.35 3.39 -18.86
N GLN A 58 -11.17 4.69 -19.08
CA GLN A 58 -10.25 5.21 -20.07
C GLN A 58 -8.79 5.08 -19.61
N PRO A 59 -7.80 4.97 -20.52
CA PRO A 59 -6.39 4.92 -20.16
C PRO A 59 -5.91 6.09 -19.29
N GLY A 60 -6.50 7.28 -19.49
CA GLY A 60 -6.20 8.47 -18.68
C GLY A 60 -6.57 8.35 -17.20
N GLU A 61 -7.39 7.36 -16.82
CA GLU A 61 -7.72 7.07 -15.42
C GLU A 61 -6.62 6.28 -14.71
N VAL A 62 -5.71 5.66 -15.46
CA VAL A 62 -4.63 4.81 -14.92
C VAL A 62 -3.24 5.27 -15.30
N LEU A 63 -3.13 6.20 -16.25
CA LEU A 63 -1.90 6.87 -16.66
C LEU A 63 -1.98 8.37 -16.39
N GLU A 64 -0.83 8.98 -16.15
CA GLU A 64 -0.70 10.43 -16.06
C GLU A 64 0.57 10.92 -16.74
N TRP A 65 0.50 12.10 -17.33
CA TRP A 65 1.69 12.79 -17.82
C TRP A 65 2.22 13.70 -16.71
N VAL A 66 3.51 13.57 -16.42
CA VAL A 66 4.18 14.41 -15.42
C VAL A 66 5.21 15.31 -16.12
N PRO A 67 5.09 16.65 -16.00
CA PRO A 67 6.11 17.56 -16.52
C PRO A 67 7.45 17.27 -15.83
N LYS A 68 8.57 17.44 -16.55
CA LYS A 68 9.89 17.36 -15.93
C LYS A 68 9.98 18.54 -14.97
N SER A 69 9.86 18.30 -13.67
CA SER A 69 10.19 19.33 -12.69
C SER A 69 11.71 19.50 -12.71
N GLU A 70 12.18 20.67 -13.11
CA GLU A 70 13.51 21.13 -12.72
C GLU A 70 13.44 21.40 -11.21
N LYS A 71 13.60 20.35 -10.40
CA LYS A 71 13.93 20.54 -8.99
C LYS A 71 15.43 20.26 -8.85
N PRO A 72 16.17 21.16 -8.19
CA PRO A 72 17.59 20.95 -7.92
C PRO A 72 17.73 19.68 -7.11
N ASP A 73 18.83 18.97 -7.33
CA ASP A 73 19.30 17.87 -6.51
C ASP A 73 19.59 18.38 -5.08
N SER A 74 18.55 18.70 -4.30
CA SER A 74 18.69 18.99 -2.88
C SER A 74 18.54 17.67 -2.12
N GLU A 75 19.68 16.98 -2.08
CA GLU A 75 20.32 16.38 -0.91
C GLU A 75 19.49 15.54 0.06
N GLU A 76 20.11 14.39 0.38
CA GLU A 76 19.75 13.43 1.39
C GLU A 76 19.29 14.11 2.69
N GLY A 77 18.04 13.84 3.09
CA GLY A 77 17.62 14.06 4.45
C GLY A 77 18.34 13.09 5.37
N ASP A 78 19.52 13.47 5.82
CA ASP A 78 20.12 13.02 7.07
C ASP A 78 19.13 13.32 8.21
N PHE A 79 18.29 12.34 8.52
CA PHE A 79 17.41 12.37 9.70
C PHE A 79 18.16 11.78 10.89
N THR A 80 19.30 12.38 11.26
CA THR A 80 19.87 12.18 12.59
C THR A 80 20.36 13.51 13.17
N GLN A 81 19.44 14.34 13.71
CA GLN A 81 19.61 15.13 14.95
C GLN A 81 18.54 16.23 15.07
N SER A 82 17.32 15.88 15.49
CA SER A 82 16.46 16.83 16.22
C SER A 82 15.57 16.21 17.31
N LEU A 83 15.86 14.98 17.75
CA LEU A 83 15.15 14.31 18.87
C LEU A 83 16.07 13.92 20.04
N LEU A 84 17.21 14.61 20.21
CA LEU A 84 18.08 14.42 21.39
C LEU A 84 18.12 15.66 22.29
N ASN A 85 16.94 16.22 22.60
CA ASN A 85 16.84 17.22 23.67
C ASN A 85 15.50 17.20 24.43
N GLU A 86 14.89 16.02 24.58
CA GLU A 86 13.86 15.80 25.61
C GLU A 86 14.38 14.75 26.61
N PRO A 87 14.35 15.01 27.93
CA PRO A 87 14.94 14.14 28.93
C PRO A 87 14.24 12.78 28.99
N ALA A 88 15.05 11.74 29.05
CA ALA A 88 14.63 10.36 29.26
C ALA A 88 14.03 10.19 30.66
N GLU A 89 12.71 10.31 30.77
CA GLU A 89 11.98 9.68 31.87
C GLU A 89 10.82 8.84 31.34
N GLN A 90 10.99 7.54 31.63
CA GLN A 90 9.91 6.60 31.92
C GLN A 90 9.25 5.89 30.73
N TYR A 91 10.10 5.20 29.95
CA TYR A 91 9.71 3.93 29.34
C TYR A 91 9.12 2.99 30.41
N GLY A 92 7.80 2.80 30.38
CA GLY A 92 7.14 1.62 30.95
C GLY A 92 7.32 0.41 30.04
N LEU A 93 8.50 -0.23 30.09
CA LEU A 93 8.62 -1.62 29.62
C LEU A 93 7.89 -2.54 30.61
N ILE A 94 6.92 -3.32 30.12
CA ILE A 94 6.81 -4.71 30.57
C ILE A 94 6.76 -5.61 29.33
N LYS A 95 7.63 -6.60 29.38
CA LYS A 95 7.97 -7.59 28.37
C LYS A 95 7.00 -8.79 28.42
N ASP A 96 6.87 -9.42 27.27
CA ASP A 96 6.88 -10.87 27.04
C ASP A 96 5.59 -11.72 27.03
N LYS A 97 5.52 -12.51 25.94
CA LYS A 97 4.83 -13.77 25.59
C LYS A 97 3.70 -14.31 26.47
N SER A 98 2.51 -14.51 25.88
CA SER A 98 1.79 -15.81 25.86
C SER A 98 0.51 -15.77 24.99
N GLN A 99 0.09 -16.92 24.49
CA GLN A 99 -0.86 -17.19 23.38
C GLN A 99 -2.31 -16.65 23.52
N PRO A 100 -3.07 -16.51 22.41
CA PRO A 100 -4.50 -16.24 22.47
C PRO A 100 -5.29 -17.52 22.82
N LYS A 101 -5.99 -17.53 23.96
CA LYS A 101 -6.99 -18.58 24.25
C LYS A 101 -8.38 -18.16 23.78
N SER A 102 -8.95 -19.07 23.00
CA SER A 102 -10.27 -19.11 22.38
C SER A 102 -11.45 -18.83 23.33
N GLN A 103 -12.50 -18.22 22.79
CA GLN A 103 -13.78 -17.78 23.38
C GLN A 103 -14.67 -18.89 24.01
N MET A 104 -14.16 -20.10 24.24
CA MET A 104 -14.96 -21.27 24.68
C MET A 104 -14.99 -21.51 26.20
N GLN A 105 -14.84 -20.49 27.05
CA GLN A 105 -14.88 -20.66 28.52
C GLN A 105 -15.76 -19.67 29.29
N LEU A 106 -16.68 -18.96 28.61
CA LEU A 106 -17.65 -18.06 29.25
C LEU A 106 -19.02 -18.72 29.53
N LEU A 107 -19.04 -20.02 29.83
CA LEU A 107 -20.28 -20.79 30.04
C LEU A 107 -20.32 -21.66 31.31
N ALA A 108 -19.49 -21.41 32.33
CA ALA A 108 -19.42 -22.32 33.49
C ALA A 108 -19.34 -21.68 34.88
N GLN A 109 -19.80 -20.44 35.07
CA GLN A 109 -19.92 -19.85 36.42
C GLN A 109 -21.17 -18.97 36.54
N GLU A 110 -22.34 -19.55 36.30
CA GLU A 110 -23.63 -18.98 36.73
C GLU A 110 -24.59 -20.08 37.23
N GLU A 111 -24.04 -21.12 37.86
CA GLU A 111 -24.79 -22.06 38.69
C GLU A 111 -24.11 -22.14 40.07
N ALA A 112 -24.42 -21.17 40.94
CA ALA A 112 -24.40 -21.31 42.41
C ALA A 112 -24.77 -19.96 43.07
N ALA A 113 -26.06 -19.61 43.02
CA ALA A 113 -26.70 -18.73 44.00
C ALA A 113 -28.18 -19.09 44.10
#